data_AF-A0A1F5EJQ6-F1
#
_entry.id   AF-A0A1F5EJQ6-F1
#
_cell.length_a   1.000
_cell.length_b   1.000
_cell.length_c   1.000
_cell.angle_alpha   90.00
_cell.angle_beta   90.00
_cell.angle_gamma   90.00
#
_symmetry.space_group_name_H-M   'P 1'
#
loop_
_entity.id
_entity.type
_entity.pdbx_description
1 polymer ?
#
loop_
_entity_poly.entity_id
_entity_poly.type
_entity_poly.pdbx_seq_one_letter_code
_entity_poly.pdbx_strand_id
1 'polypeptide(L)'
;MENNKILKWALILGIIVVLNLFFAYAMKVAYNSPEYTNFCQEKQVIEKIDTKDMCLEQGGQWNENIKAINAPESEPVIRGENGEVMNPGYCDLYFTCNQEYRSALEKYERNVFMTLIALGVISIIIGFMMSTQAVISVAFSLGGVLTFIVASVRYWQFASEYLQVGILGLALLVLIWLGIKKFK
;
A
#
# COMPACT_ATOMS: atom_id res chain seq x y z
N MET A 1 -39.99 16.63 16.99
CA MET A 1 -39.32 15.45 17.61
C MET A 1 -38.27 14.80 16.70
N GLU A 2 -37.84 15.44 15.61
CA GLU A 2 -36.88 14.88 14.62
C GLU A 2 -35.41 15.22 14.92
N ASN A 3 -35.15 16.36 15.58
CA ASN A 3 -33.80 16.87 15.84
C ASN A 3 -32.88 15.93 16.65
N ASN A 4 -33.43 15.10 17.55
CA ASN A 4 -32.63 14.19 18.37
C ASN A 4 -32.01 13.03 17.55
N LYS A 5 -32.62 12.63 16.43
CA LYS A 5 -32.07 11.57 15.57
C LYS A 5 -30.91 12.09 14.73
N ILE A 6 -31.05 13.30 14.18
CA ILE A 6 -30.02 13.94 13.35
C ILE A 6 -28.77 14.20 14.19
N LEU A 7 -28.91 14.78 15.38
CA LEU A 7 -27.79 15.03 16.29
C LEU A 7 -27.07 13.74 16.68
N LYS A 8 -27.84 12.67 16.96
CA LYS A 8 -27.30 11.35 17.31
C LYS A 8 -26.45 10.77 16.17
N TRP A 9 -26.97 10.79 14.94
CA TRP A 9 -26.24 10.28 13.78
C TRP A 9 -25.04 11.14 13.39
N ALA A 10 -25.14 12.47 13.51
CA ALA A 10 -24.03 13.38 13.30
C ALA A 10 -22.87 13.07 14.28
N LEU A 11 -23.19 12.81 15.55
CA LEU A 11 -22.19 12.42 16.55
C LEU A 11 -21.55 11.05 16.23
N ILE A 12 -22.36 10.06 15.81
CA ILE A 12 -21.85 8.74 15.40
C ILE A 12 -20.86 8.87 14.24
N LEU A 13 -21.24 9.60 13.18
CA LEU A 13 -20.39 9.80 12.01
C LEU A 13 -19.12 10.58 12.36
N GLY A 14 -19.23 11.61 13.21
CA GLY A 14 -18.08 12.35 13.71
C GLY A 14 -17.08 11.46 14.43
N ILE A 15 -17.56 10.58 15.33
CA ILE A 15 -16.69 9.62 16.03
C ILE A 15 -16.03 8.66 15.04
N ILE A 16 -16.78 8.10 14.07
CA ILE A 16 -16.23 7.17 13.07
C ILE A 16 -15.07 7.82 12.30
N VAL A 17 -15.25 9.05 11.83
CA VAL A 17 -14.24 9.78 11.06
C VAL A 17 -13.03 10.11 11.93
N VAL A 18 -13.24 10.69 13.12
CA VAL A 18 -12.15 11.06 14.02
C VAL A 18 -11.37 9.83 14.50
N LEU A 19 -12.05 8.72 14.78
CA LEU A 19 -11.42 7.46 15.16
C LEU A 19 -10.48 6.94 14.05
N ASN A 20 -10.94 6.94 12.80
CA ASN A 20 -10.13 6.46 11.68
C ASN A 20 -8.98 7.41 11.35
N LEU A 21 -9.19 8.72 11.45
CA LEU A 21 -8.11 9.71 11.34
C LEU A 21 -7.09 9.53 12.46
N PHE A 22 -7.56 9.33 13.69
CA PHE A 22 -6.69 9.07 14.84
C PHE A 22 -5.83 7.84 14.60
N PHE A 23 -6.40 6.72 14.15
CA PHE A 23 -5.62 5.55 13.77
C PHE A 23 -4.61 5.88 12.66
N ALA A 24 -5.03 6.54 11.57
CA ALA A 24 -4.14 6.88 10.47
C ALA A 24 -2.92 7.72 10.92
N TYR A 25 -3.13 8.74 11.76
CA TYR A 25 -2.04 9.57 12.28
C TYR A 25 -1.22 8.83 13.36
N ALA A 26 -1.85 8.03 14.21
CA ALA A 26 -1.14 7.20 15.18
C ALA A 26 -0.18 6.23 14.47
N MET A 27 -0.58 5.65 13.33
CA MET A 27 0.29 4.80 12.53
C MET A 27 1.50 5.55 11.96
N LYS A 28 1.35 6.82 11.57
CA LYS A 28 2.49 7.66 11.14
C LYS A 28 3.48 7.94 12.26
N VAL A 29 3.01 8.04 13.51
CA VAL A 29 3.86 8.23 14.69
C VAL A 29 4.52 6.92 15.11
N ALA A 30 3.79 5.80 15.05
CA ALA A 30 4.30 4.50 15.47
C ALA A 30 5.25 3.84 14.45
N TYR A 31 5.10 4.14 13.16
CA TYR A 31 5.90 3.54 12.09
C TYR A 31 6.50 4.61 11.19
N ASN A 32 7.83 4.62 11.10
CA ASN A 32 8.54 5.45 10.15
C ASN A 32 8.33 4.91 8.72
N SER A 33 7.79 5.74 7.84
CA SER A 33 7.64 5.39 6.43
C SER A 33 9.01 5.34 5.76
N PRO A 34 9.32 4.32 4.94
CA PRO A 34 10.49 4.36 4.09
C PRO A 34 10.32 5.50 3.07
N GLU A 35 11.35 6.34 2.93
CA GLU A 35 11.39 7.40 1.92
C GLU A 35 12.28 6.95 0.77
N TYR A 36 11.86 7.21 -0.47
CA TYR A 36 12.58 6.77 -1.68
C TYR A 36 14.04 7.26 -1.71
N THR A 37 14.27 8.51 -1.28
CA THR A 37 15.59 9.15 -1.23
C THR A 37 16.59 8.48 -0.29
N ASN A 38 16.10 7.71 0.70
CA ASN A 38 16.96 6.93 1.60
C ASN A 38 17.51 5.66 0.92
N PHE A 39 16.95 5.26 -0.22
CA PHE A 39 17.38 4.10 -1.01
C PHE A 39 18.03 4.54 -2.32
N CYS A 40 17.38 5.45 -3.05
CA CYS A 40 17.84 5.94 -4.34
C CYS A 40 18.29 7.40 -4.19
N GLN A 41 19.59 7.60 -3.98
CA GLN A 41 20.16 8.94 -3.91
C GLN A 41 20.34 9.51 -5.32
N GLU A 42 19.76 10.68 -5.56
CA GLU A 42 19.98 11.43 -6.80
C GLU A 42 21.41 12.00 -6.79
N LYS A 43 22.30 11.40 -7.57
CA LYS A 43 23.65 11.93 -7.78
C LYS A 43 23.55 13.19 -8.66
N GLN A 44 24.18 14.29 -8.23
CA GLN A 44 24.19 15.56 -8.99
C GLN A 44 24.92 15.45 -10.34
N VAL A 45 25.79 14.45 -10.49
CA VAL A 45 26.48 14.12 -11.74
C VAL A 45 26.25 12.63 -12.01
N ILE A 46 25.51 12.33 -13.08
CA ILE A 46 25.40 10.96 -13.60
C ILE A 46 26.59 10.79 -14.54
N GLU A 47 27.60 10.05 -14.10
CA GLU A 47 28.68 9.61 -14.99
C GLU A 47 28.06 8.81 -16.15
N LYS A 48 28.57 9.03 -17.36
CA LYS A 48 28.05 8.37 -18.55
C LYS A 48 28.34 6.85 -18.45
N ILE A 49 27.29 6.05 -18.32
CA ILE A 49 27.40 4.59 -18.24
C ILE A 49 27.15 4.02 -19.64
N ASP A 50 28.25 3.76 -20.35
CA ASP A 50 28.22 3.27 -21.72
C ASP A 50 28.41 1.74 -21.82
N THR A 51 28.75 1.06 -20.72
CA THR A 51 29.06 -0.36 -20.72
C THR A 51 28.20 -1.15 -19.72
N LYS A 52 27.95 -2.42 -20.07
CA LYS A 52 27.25 -3.37 -19.20
C LYS A 52 27.96 -3.55 -17.86
N ASP A 53 29.28 -3.64 -17.86
CA ASP A 53 30.05 -3.86 -16.63
C ASP A 53 29.92 -2.66 -15.68
N MET A 54 30.01 -1.42 -16.19
CA MET A 54 29.79 -0.22 -15.38
C MET A 54 28.36 -0.14 -14.83
N CYS A 55 27.36 -0.61 -15.57
CA CYS A 55 25.98 -0.67 -15.11
C CYS A 55 25.82 -1.61 -13.91
N LEU A 56 26.38 -2.82 -14.00
CA LEU A 56 26.30 -3.83 -12.95
C LEU A 56 27.10 -3.43 -11.72
N GLU A 57 28.26 -2.79 -11.89
CA GLU A 57 29.07 -2.27 -10.77
C GLU A 57 28.33 -1.20 -9.95
N GLN A 58 27.48 -0.40 -10.58
CA GLN A 58 26.66 0.62 -9.91
C GLN A 58 25.35 0.05 -9.32
N GLY A 59 25.14 -1.27 -9.41
CA GLY A 59 23.91 -1.92 -8.94
C GLY A 59 22.71 -1.73 -9.87
N GLY A 60 22.93 -1.32 -11.12
CA GLY A 60 21.89 -1.25 -12.14
C GLY A 60 21.59 -2.59 -12.79
N GLN A 61 20.48 -2.66 -13.54
CA GLN A 61 20.17 -3.80 -14.41
C GLN A 61 20.40 -3.42 -15.87
N TRP A 62 21.20 -4.20 -16.58
CA TRP A 62 21.35 -4.07 -18.02
C TRP A 62 20.18 -4.75 -18.75
N ASN A 63 19.41 -3.99 -19.50
CA ASN A 63 18.27 -4.49 -20.25
C ASN A 63 18.64 -4.63 -21.73
N GLU A 64 18.84 -5.87 -22.17
CA GLU A 64 19.15 -6.22 -23.55
C GLU A 64 17.87 -6.26 -24.41
N ASN A 65 18.00 -6.01 -25.72
CA ASN A 65 16.99 -6.35 -26.72
C ASN A 65 15.59 -5.70 -26.57
N ILE A 66 15.51 -4.43 -26.18
CA ILE A 66 14.27 -3.69 -26.46
C ILE A 66 14.17 -3.54 -27.99
N LYS A 67 13.08 -3.94 -28.64
CA LYS A 67 12.84 -3.47 -30.01
C LYS A 67 12.69 -1.96 -29.93
N ALA A 68 13.56 -1.20 -30.60
CA ALA A 68 13.39 0.24 -30.76
C ALA A 68 12.12 0.49 -31.58
N ILE A 69 10.95 0.45 -30.94
CA ILE A 69 9.67 0.70 -31.61
C ILE A 69 9.55 2.21 -31.88
N ASN A 70 10.27 3.07 -31.14
CA ASN A 70 10.27 4.53 -31.31
C ASN A 70 11.61 5.17 -30.83
N ALA A 71 12.77 4.74 -31.32
CA ALA A 71 14.00 5.51 -31.06
C ALA A 71 13.96 6.81 -31.88
N PRO A 72 14.23 7.99 -31.30
CA PRO A 72 14.41 9.21 -32.08
C PRO A 72 15.52 9.00 -33.12
N GLU A 73 15.29 9.45 -34.35
CA GLU A 73 16.11 9.22 -35.56
C GLU A 73 17.59 9.68 -35.43
N SER A 74 17.94 10.33 -34.32
CA SER A 74 19.25 10.93 -34.04
C SER A 74 20.24 10.03 -33.30
N GLU A 75 19.86 8.85 -32.80
CA GLU A 75 20.81 7.94 -32.15
C GLU A 75 21.50 7.03 -33.20
N PRO A 76 22.84 6.91 -33.18
CA PRO A 76 23.56 6.10 -34.16
C PRO A 76 23.17 4.62 -34.02
N VAL A 77 22.51 4.11 -35.06
CA VAL A 77 22.14 2.71 -35.19
C VAL A 77 23.42 1.86 -35.29
N ILE A 78 23.76 1.12 -34.23
CA ILE A 78 24.87 0.17 -34.27
C ILE A 78 24.45 -1.00 -35.17
N ARG A 79 25.18 -1.27 -36.25
CA ARG A 79 24.93 -2.41 -37.14
C ARG A 79 26.01 -3.47 -36.95
N GLY A 80 25.60 -4.72 -36.76
CA GLY A 80 26.50 -5.87 -36.72
C GLY A 80 27.15 -6.17 -38.08
N GLU A 81 28.13 -7.07 -38.11
CA GLU A 81 28.85 -7.47 -39.34
C GLU A 81 27.93 -8.04 -40.44
N ASN A 82 26.75 -8.54 -40.06
CA ASN A 82 25.70 -9.04 -40.95
C ASN A 82 24.68 -7.97 -41.38
N GLY A 83 24.88 -6.71 -40.99
CA GLY A 83 23.97 -5.60 -41.28
C GLY A 83 22.73 -5.52 -40.36
N GLU A 84 22.62 -6.38 -39.35
CA GLU A 84 21.52 -6.33 -38.38
C GLU A 84 21.67 -5.15 -37.43
N VAL A 85 20.56 -4.46 -37.16
CA VAL A 85 20.49 -3.38 -36.18
C VAL A 85 20.66 -3.99 -34.78
N MET A 86 21.84 -3.78 -34.17
CA MET A 86 22.09 -4.08 -32.78
C MET A 86 21.58 -2.91 -31.95
N ASN A 87 20.53 -3.14 -31.14
CA ASN A 87 20.12 -2.13 -30.18
C ASN A 87 21.10 -2.19 -28.98
N PRO A 88 21.88 -1.12 -28.70
CA PRO A 88 22.63 -1.07 -27.45
C PRO A 88 21.59 -1.11 -26.33
N GLY A 89 21.61 -2.15 -25.50
CA GLY A 89 20.77 -2.19 -24.30
C GLY A 89 20.93 -0.92 -23.46
N TYR A 90 19.99 -0.67 -22.55
CA TYR A 90 20.10 0.46 -21.62
C TYR A 90 20.31 -0.02 -20.20
N CYS A 91 20.99 0.79 -19.40
CA CYS A 91 21.17 0.56 -17.98
C CYS A 91 20.01 1.17 -17.17
N ASP A 92 19.27 0.34 -16.43
CA ASP A 92 18.39 0.81 -15.36
C ASP A 92 19.19 0.92 -14.06
N LEU A 93 19.73 2.10 -13.80
CA LEU A 93 20.56 2.40 -12.63
C LEU A 93 19.81 2.28 -11.30
N TYR A 94 18.49 2.46 -11.31
CA TYR A 94 17.69 2.48 -10.09
C TYR A 94 17.12 1.11 -9.75
N PHE A 95 17.43 0.08 -10.54
CA PHE A 95 16.85 -1.24 -10.39
C PHE A 95 16.98 -1.81 -8.97
N THR A 96 18.20 -1.90 -8.44
CA THR A 96 18.45 -2.49 -7.11
C THR A 96 17.87 -1.61 -6.01
N CYS A 97 18.12 -0.30 -6.02
CA CYS A 97 17.62 0.59 -4.98
C CYS A 97 16.08 0.66 -4.96
N ASN A 98 15.43 0.60 -6.13
CA ASN A 98 13.97 0.56 -6.23
C ASN A 98 13.39 -0.75 -5.70
N GLN A 99 14.07 -1.89 -5.92
CA GLN A 99 13.68 -3.16 -5.30
C GLN A 99 13.82 -3.12 -3.77
N GLU A 100 14.91 -2.57 -3.26
CA GLU A 100 15.11 -2.41 -1.81
C GLU A 100 14.04 -1.51 -1.18
N TYR A 101 13.77 -0.36 -1.82
CA TYR A 101 12.69 0.54 -1.42
C TYR A 101 11.33 -0.16 -1.42
N ARG A 102 10.99 -0.88 -2.50
CA ARG A 102 9.73 -1.64 -2.60
C ARG A 102 9.62 -2.70 -1.51
N SER A 103 10.70 -3.42 -1.22
CA SER A 103 10.72 -4.42 -0.15
C SER A 103 10.53 -3.78 1.24
N ALA A 104 11.17 -2.63 1.49
CA ALA A 104 10.99 -1.88 2.73
C ALA A 104 9.56 -1.35 2.87
N LEU A 105 8.99 -0.81 1.79
CA LEU A 105 7.62 -0.30 1.75
C LEU A 105 6.60 -1.41 1.96
N GLU A 106 6.78 -2.58 1.34
CA GLU A 106 5.91 -3.74 1.56
C GLU A 106 5.91 -4.18 3.03
N LYS A 107 7.09 -4.28 3.66
CA LYS A 107 7.21 -4.62 5.09
C LYS A 107 6.52 -3.59 5.98
N TYR A 108 6.70 -2.30 5.70
CA TYR A 108 6.04 -1.21 6.39
C TYR A 108 4.52 -1.32 6.27
N GLU A 109 4.00 -1.44 5.05
CA GLU A 109 2.57 -1.52 4.79
C GLU A 109 1.92 -2.78 5.39
N ARG A 110 2.63 -3.90 5.40
CA ARG A 110 2.19 -5.13 6.06
C ARG A 110 2.05 -4.94 7.57
N ASN A 111 3.02 -4.32 8.23
CA ASN A 111 2.97 -4.08 9.66
C ASN A 111 1.84 -3.11 10.03
N VAL A 112 1.65 -2.08 9.19
CA VAL A 112 0.54 -1.14 9.35
C VAL A 112 -0.81 -1.85 9.20
N PHE A 113 -0.97 -2.68 8.17
CA PHE A 113 -2.16 -3.48 7.94
C PHE A 113 -2.52 -4.32 9.17
N MET A 114 -1.57 -5.11 9.67
CA MET A 114 -1.78 -5.98 10.84
C MET A 114 -2.23 -5.19 12.07
N THR A 115 -1.65 -4.01 12.27
CA THR A 115 -1.99 -3.14 13.40
C THR A 115 -3.37 -2.52 13.26
N LEU A 116 -3.74 -2.05 12.06
CA LEU A 116 -5.08 -1.52 11.80
C LEU A 116 -6.16 -2.61 11.94
N ILE A 117 -5.88 -3.84 11.53
CA ILE A 117 -6.77 -4.98 11.77
C ILE A 117 -6.94 -5.20 13.28
N ALA A 118 -5.86 -5.23 14.06
CA ALA A 118 -5.94 -5.37 15.51
C ALA A 118 -6.75 -4.25 16.16
N LEU A 119 -6.49 -2.99 15.78
CA LEU A 119 -7.23 -1.82 16.27
C LEU A 119 -8.72 -1.86 15.89
N GLY A 120 -9.04 -2.30 14.67
CA GLY A 120 -10.42 -2.47 14.22
C GLY A 120 -11.17 -3.54 15.03
N VAL A 121 -10.52 -4.67 15.32
CA VAL A 121 -11.07 -5.72 16.20
C VAL A 121 -11.28 -5.20 17.62
N ILE A 122 -10.29 -4.52 18.20
CA ILE A 122 -10.39 -3.90 19.53
C ILE A 122 -11.56 -2.90 19.56
N SER A 123 -11.71 -2.10 18.50
CA SER A 123 -12.80 -1.11 18.40
C SER A 123 -14.16 -1.80 18.39
N ILE A 124 -14.33 -2.89 17.66
CA ILE A 124 -15.60 -3.67 17.66
C ILE A 124 -15.87 -4.28 19.04
N ILE A 125 -14.84 -4.82 19.72
CA ILE A 125 -14.98 -5.37 21.07
C ILE A 125 -15.44 -4.29 22.05
N ILE A 126 -14.82 -3.11 22.03
CA ILE A 126 -15.24 -1.95 22.85
C ILE A 126 -16.69 -1.58 22.53
N GLY A 127 -17.05 -1.54 21.24
CA GLY A 127 -18.42 -1.28 20.80
C GLY A 127 -19.43 -2.28 21.36
N PHE A 128 -19.07 -3.57 21.46
CA PHE A 128 -19.91 -4.61 22.05
C PHE A 128 -20.01 -4.48 23.58
N MET A 129 -18.90 -4.21 24.26
CA MET A 129 -18.87 -4.01 25.72
C MET A 129 -19.71 -2.79 26.14
N MET A 130 -19.70 -1.72 25.35
CA MET A 130 -20.46 -0.50 25.61
C MET A 130 -21.89 -0.55 25.02
N SER A 131 -22.48 -1.73 24.90
CA SER A 131 -23.83 -1.95 24.32
C SER A 131 -24.94 -1.16 25.02
N THR A 132 -24.75 -0.77 26.28
CA THR A 132 -25.67 0.10 27.03
C THR A 132 -25.75 1.52 26.45
N GLN A 133 -24.69 1.98 25.77
CA GLN A 133 -24.63 3.30 25.16
C GLN A 133 -24.76 3.18 23.64
N ALA A 134 -25.99 3.32 23.14
CA ALA A 134 -26.31 3.11 21.73
C ALA A 134 -25.48 3.96 20.74
N VAL A 135 -25.03 5.16 21.14
CA VAL A 135 -24.18 6.02 20.29
C VAL A 135 -22.78 5.43 20.17
N ILE A 136 -22.13 5.16 21.29
CA ILE A 136 -20.74 4.69 21.34
C ILE A 136 -20.65 3.29 20.73
N SER A 137 -21.58 2.40 21.09
CA SER A 137 -21.61 1.04 20.56
C SER A 137 -21.67 1.01 19.02
N VAL A 138 -22.57 1.80 18.42
CA VAL A 138 -22.71 1.88 16.96
C VAL A 138 -21.48 2.53 16.33
N ALA A 139 -20.98 3.64 16.89
CA ALA A 139 -19.84 4.37 16.36
C ALA A 139 -18.56 3.52 16.35
N PHE A 140 -18.25 2.82 17.44
CA PHE A 140 -17.07 1.96 17.53
C PHE A 140 -17.17 0.71 16.65
N SER A 141 -18.37 0.11 16.55
CA SER A 141 -18.59 -1.04 15.67
C SER A 141 -18.41 -0.66 14.19
N LEU A 142 -19.08 0.41 13.74
CA LEU A 142 -18.95 0.88 12.36
C LEU A 142 -17.57 1.48 12.09
N GLY A 143 -16.96 2.13 13.07
CA GLY A 143 -15.61 2.67 12.98
C GLY A 143 -14.55 1.59 12.81
N GLY A 144 -14.68 0.47 13.54
CA GLY A 144 -13.81 -0.71 13.37
C GLY A 144 -13.99 -1.39 12.01
N VAL A 145 -15.23 -1.52 11.53
CA VAL A 145 -15.50 -2.02 10.16
C VAL A 145 -14.89 -1.10 9.11
N LEU A 146 -15.03 0.23 9.25
CA LEU A 146 -14.38 1.19 8.36
C LEU A 146 -12.85 1.06 8.40
N THR A 147 -12.29 0.81 9.57
CA THR A 147 -10.83 0.58 9.72
C THR A 147 -10.38 -0.63 8.90
N PHE A 148 -11.17 -1.70 8.82
CA PHE A 148 -10.85 -2.85 7.97
C PHE A 148 -10.85 -2.51 6.48
N ILE A 149 -11.78 -1.66 6.05
CA ILE A 149 -11.82 -1.17 4.66
C ILE A 149 -10.57 -0.35 4.36
N VAL A 150 -10.23 0.60 5.24
CA VAL A 150 -9.03 1.44 5.10
C VAL A 150 -7.76 0.59 5.08
N ALA A 151 -7.63 -0.39 5.99
CA ALA A 151 -6.50 -1.30 6.03
C ALA A 151 -6.38 -2.11 4.73
N SER A 152 -7.50 -2.66 4.24
CA SER A 152 -7.54 -3.46 3.02
C SER A 152 -7.12 -2.65 1.80
N VAL A 153 -7.70 -1.46 1.59
CA VAL A 153 -7.36 -0.58 0.46
C VAL A 153 -5.88 -0.21 0.47
N ARG A 154 -5.33 0.06 1.65
CA ARG A 154 -3.94 0.48 1.81
C ARG A 154 -2.95 -0.64 1.46
N TYR A 155 -3.19 -1.87 1.90
CA TYR A 155 -2.31 -3.01 1.65
C TYR A 155 -2.59 -3.73 0.32
N TRP A 156 -3.71 -3.43 -0.34
CA TRP A 156 -4.21 -4.18 -1.52
C TRP A 156 -3.16 -4.36 -2.62
N GLN A 157 -2.41 -3.31 -2.94
CA GLN A 157 -1.39 -3.33 -4.01
C GLN A 157 -0.19 -4.23 -3.70
N PHE A 158 0.06 -4.53 -2.42
CA PHE A 158 1.17 -5.38 -1.96
C PHE A 158 0.71 -6.79 -1.62
N ALA A 159 -0.59 -6.99 -1.40
CA ALA A 159 -1.15 -8.30 -1.14
C ALA A 159 -1.10 -9.18 -2.39
N SER A 160 -0.61 -10.42 -2.25
CA SER A 160 -0.72 -11.42 -3.31
C SER A 160 -2.19 -11.76 -3.59
N GLU A 161 -2.49 -12.25 -4.80
CA GLU A 161 -3.85 -12.62 -5.22
C GLU A 161 -4.53 -13.57 -4.23
N TYR A 162 -3.77 -14.56 -3.70
CA TYR A 162 -4.27 -15.49 -2.68
C TYR A 162 -4.59 -14.81 -1.34
N LEU A 163 -3.78 -13.82 -0.92
CA LEU A 163 -4.05 -13.05 0.29
C LEU A 163 -5.27 -12.15 0.14
N GLN A 164 -5.46 -11.51 -1.02
CA GLN A 164 -6.62 -10.69 -1.31
C GLN A 164 -7.93 -11.49 -1.17
N VAL A 165 -7.98 -12.68 -1.78
CA VAL A 165 -9.13 -13.60 -1.65
C VAL A 165 -9.31 -14.07 -0.21
N GLY A 166 -8.22 -14.41 0.49
CA GLY A 166 -8.24 -14.84 1.87
C GLY A 166 -8.83 -13.79 2.83
N ILE A 167 -8.40 -12.52 2.71
CA ILE A 167 -8.89 -11.40 3.52
C ILE A 167 -10.39 -11.19 3.29
N LEU A 168 -10.83 -11.18 2.03
CA LEU A 168 -12.25 -11.04 1.69
C LEU A 168 -13.09 -12.20 2.20
N GLY A 169 -12.61 -13.43 2.04
CA GLY A 169 -13.28 -14.63 2.54
C GLY A 169 -13.44 -14.61 4.06
N LEU A 170 -12.37 -14.25 4.79
CA LEU A 170 -12.41 -14.11 6.24
C LEU A 170 -13.39 -13.01 6.68
N ALA A 171 -13.33 -11.84 6.05
CA ALA A 171 -14.23 -10.72 6.36
C ALA A 171 -15.70 -11.12 6.15
N LEU A 172 -16.00 -11.81 5.05
CA LEU A 172 -17.35 -12.32 4.77
C LEU A 172 -17.82 -13.32 5.83
N LEU A 173 -16.98 -14.29 6.19
CA LEU A 173 -17.29 -15.28 7.23
C LEU A 173 -17.60 -14.62 8.58
N VAL A 174 -16.80 -13.63 8.99
CA VAL A 174 -17.02 -12.88 10.23
C VAL A 174 -18.34 -12.10 10.20
N LEU A 175 -18.64 -11.43 9.08
CA LEU A 175 -19.89 -10.69 8.92
C LEU A 175 -21.12 -11.61 8.97
N ILE A 176 -21.06 -12.76 8.29
CA ILE A 176 -22.13 -13.78 8.35
C ILE A 176 -22.30 -14.28 9.78
N TRP A 177 -21.20 -14.62 10.46
CA TRP A 177 -21.23 -15.12 11.84
C TRP A 177 -21.84 -14.11 12.82
N LEU A 178 -21.45 -12.84 12.72
CA LEU A 178 -22.02 -11.76 13.52
C LEU A 178 -23.50 -11.54 13.21
N GLY A 179 -23.90 -11.60 11.94
CA GLY A 179 -25.30 -11.53 11.53
C GLY A 179 -26.14 -12.63 12.17
N ILE A 180 -25.68 -13.87 12.12
CA ILE A 180 -26.40 -15.00 12.72
C ILE A 180 -26.46 -14.87 14.26
N LYS A 181 -25.35 -14.52 14.92
CA LYS A 181 -25.29 -14.47 16.38
C LYS A 181 -26.07 -13.30 16.99
N LYS A 182 -26.18 -12.18 16.27
CA LYS A 182 -26.83 -10.97 16.78
C LYS A 182 -28.35 -10.95 16.56
N PHE A 183 -28.83 -11.62 15.52
CA PHE A 183 -30.26 -11.67 15.16
C PHE A 183 -30.95 -12.99 15.54
N LYS A 184 -30.24 -13.89 16.22
CA LYS A 184 -30.80 -15.09 16.85
C LYS A 184 -30.80 -14.88 18.36
#